data_AF-A0A3D5RPF5-F1
#
_entry.id   AF-A0A3D5RPF5-F1
#
_cell.length_a   1.000
_cell.length_b   1.000
_cell.length_c   1.000
_cell.angle_alpha   90.00
_cell.angle_beta   90.00
_cell.angle_gamma   90.00
#
_symmetry.space_group_name_H-M   'P 1'
#
loop_
_entity.id
_entity.type
_entity.pdbx_description
1 polymer ?
#
loop_
_entity_poly.entity_id
_entity_poly.type
_entity_poly.pdbx_seq_one_letter_code
_entity_poly.pdbx_strand_id
1 'polypeptide(L)'
;MFKINKLTDYATVVLIEIARNRAVCSSQRIAEQTGIPIPTVAKLMKALNKAGLVASQRGAGGGYFLSRPAVSITLANVIQAVEGPIALTACVDTSDEHCNIESVCPVQGKWNRANSAVNAALSEVTLANMVEDVSSFSMSVPTPLTEGDDGEMRKSYGCD
;
A
#
# COMPACT_ATOMS: atom_id res chain seq x y z
N MET A 1 17.44 -3.53 10.89
CA MET A 1 16.24 -2.79 11.32
C MET A 1 15.04 -3.49 10.70
N PHE A 2 14.08 -3.94 11.52
CA PHE A 2 12.83 -4.52 11.01
C PHE A 2 12.00 -3.38 10.40
N LYS A 3 11.90 -3.33 9.07
CA LYS A 3 11.23 -2.27 8.33
C LYS A 3 10.44 -2.89 7.17
N ILE A 4 9.16 -2.52 7.08
CA ILE A 4 8.29 -2.91 5.97
C ILE A 4 8.74 -2.21 4.68
N ASN A 5 8.60 -2.88 3.54
CA ASN A 5 8.99 -2.34 2.25
C ASN A 5 8.08 -1.18 1.84
N LYS A 6 8.66 -0.14 1.25
CA LYS A 6 7.93 1.00 0.67
C LYS A 6 6.86 0.57 -0.35
N LEU A 7 7.06 -0.56 -1.04
CA LEU A 7 6.05 -1.11 -1.95
C LEU A 7 4.78 -1.57 -1.23
N THR A 8 4.88 -2.03 0.01
CA THR A 8 3.74 -2.44 0.84
C THR A 8 2.94 -1.23 1.29
N ASP A 9 3.61 -0.14 1.66
CA ASP A 9 2.94 1.14 1.96
C ASP A 9 2.13 1.59 0.73
N TYR A 10 2.75 1.56 -0.45
CA TYR A 10 2.08 1.89 -1.71
C TYR A 10 0.93 0.95 -2.06
N ALA A 11 1.07 -0.36 -1.82
CA ALA A 11 -0.01 -1.31 -2.02
C ALA A 11 -1.22 -1.00 -1.14
N THR A 12 -0.96 -0.64 0.11
CA THR A 12 -1.99 -0.26 1.09
C THR A 12 -2.72 0.99 0.63
N VAL A 13 -2.00 2.05 0.22
CA VAL A 13 -2.60 3.29 -0.30
C VAL A 13 -3.48 3.02 -1.52
N VAL A 14 -3.02 2.18 -2.45
CA VAL A 14 -3.82 1.82 -3.63
C VAL A 14 -5.08 1.05 -3.24
N LEU A 15 -5.00 0.10 -2.31
CA LEU A 15 -6.17 -0.65 -1.84
C LEU A 15 -7.19 0.26 -1.15
N ILE A 16 -6.73 1.24 -0.34
CA ILE A 16 -7.59 2.24 0.29
C ILE A 16 -8.32 3.06 -0.78
N GLU A 17 -7.63 3.49 -1.84
CA GLU A 17 -8.24 4.24 -2.93
C GLU A 17 -9.32 3.43 -3.65
N ILE A 18 -9.07 2.15 -3.93
CA ILE A 18 -10.08 1.25 -4.53
C ILE A 18 -11.27 1.07 -3.56
N ALA A 19 -11.00 0.89 -2.26
CA ALA A 19 -12.03 0.70 -1.24
C ALA A 19 -12.97 1.91 -1.11
N ARG A 20 -12.42 3.13 -1.23
CA ARG A 20 -13.19 4.39 -1.12
C ARG A 20 -14.12 4.61 -2.31
N ASN A 21 -13.66 4.31 -3.53
CA ASN A 21 -14.47 4.53 -4.73
C ASN A 21 -15.64 3.55 -4.87
N ARG A 22 -15.56 2.37 -4.24
CA ARG A 22 -16.59 1.29 -4.30
C ARG A 22 -17.00 0.91 -5.74
N ALA A 23 -16.12 1.18 -6.70
CA ALA A 23 -16.33 0.97 -8.12
C ALA A 23 -15.01 0.51 -8.77
N VAL A 24 -15.07 0.13 -10.04
CA VAL A 24 -13.91 -0.30 -10.81
C VAL A 24 -12.99 0.89 -11.08
N CYS A 25 -11.71 0.77 -10.73
CA CYS A 25 -10.70 1.82 -10.89
C CYS A 25 -9.60 1.37 -11.87
N SER A 26 -9.31 2.19 -12.89
CA SER A 26 -8.17 1.94 -13.78
C SER A 26 -6.84 2.24 -13.08
N SER A 27 -5.75 1.61 -13.52
CA SER A 27 -4.41 1.90 -12.99
C SER A 27 -4.01 3.37 -13.18
N GLN A 28 -4.45 4.00 -14.26
CA GLN A 28 -4.25 5.42 -14.54
C GLN A 28 -4.94 6.27 -13.47
N ARG A 29 -6.23 6.00 -13.21
CA ARG A 29 -7.01 6.73 -12.20
C ARG A 29 -6.39 6.58 -10.81
N ILE A 30 -5.98 5.36 -10.45
CA ILE A 30 -5.31 5.08 -9.18
C ILE A 30 -4.01 5.89 -9.07
N ALA A 31 -3.18 5.91 -10.11
CA ALA A 31 -1.92 6.65 -10.12
C ALA A 31 -2.14 8.17 -9.97
N GLU A 32 -3.16 8.71 -10.66
CA GLU A 32 -3.55 10.12 -10.55
C GLU A 32 -4.00 10.49 -9.14
N GLN A 33 -4.81 9.66 -8.49
CA GLN A 33 -5.34 9.94 -7.16
C GLN A 33 -4.32 9.75 -6.05
N THR A 34 -3.43 8.76 -6.19
CA THR A 34 -2.44 8.42 -5.14
C THR A 34 -1.08 9.09 -5.34
N GLY A 35 -0.81 9.65 -6.53
CA GLY A 35 0.51 10.17 -6.90
C GLY A 35 1.58 9.09 -7.10
N ILE A 36 1.22 7.80 -7.01
CA ILE A 36 2.13 6.69 -7.21
C ILE A 36 2.34 6.48 -8.73
N PRO A 37 3.59 6.37 -9.22
CA PRO A 37 3.85 6.19 -10.64
C PRO A 37 3.10 4.98 -11.23
N ILE A 38 2.52 5.16 -12.42
CA ILE A 38 1.74 4.13 -13.14
C ILE A 38 2.46 2.77 -13.22
N PRO A 39 3.78 2.69 -13.52
CA PRO A 39 4.47 1.40 -13.56
C PRO A 39 4.46 0.68 -12.20
N THR A 40 4.58 1.44 -11.11
CA THR A 40 4.51 0.91 -9.74
C THR A 40 3.11 0.43 -9.43
N VAL A 41 2.07 1.21 -9.76
CA VAL A 41 0.67 0.79 -9.60
C VAL A 41 0.41 -0.51 -10.38
N ALA A 42 0.84 -0.59 -11.64
CA ALA A 42 0.67 -1.80 -12.45
C ALA A 42 1.37 -3.03 -11.84
N LYS A 43 2.59 -2.85 -11.31
CA LYS A 43 3.32 -3.92 -10.60
C LYS A 43 2.54 -4.38 -9.37
N LEU A 44 2.03 -3.44 -8.56
CA LEU A 44 1.25 -3.74 -7.36
C LEU A 44 -0.06 -4.44 -7.70
N MET A 45 -0.80 -3.98 -8.72
CA MET A 45 -2.03 -4.63 -9.18
C MET A 45 -1.83 -6.07 -9.60
N LYS A 46 -0.70 -6.39 -10.26
CA LYS A 46 -0.36 -7.77 -10.61
C LYS A 46 -0.15 -8.63 -9.36
N ALA A 47 0.59 -8.14 -8.37
CA ALA A 47 0.86 -8.85 -7.12
C ALA A 47 -0.43 -9.05 -6.31
N LEU A 48 -1.22 -7.99 -6.13
CA LEU A 48 -2.47 -7.99 -5.39
C LEU A 48 -3.55 -8.86 -6.05
N ASN A 49 -3.61 -8.90 -7.39
CA ASN A 49 -4.52 -9.78 -8.13
C ASN A 49 -4.11 -11.25 -7.97
N LYS A 50 -2.80 -11.56 -8.07
CA LYS A 50 -2.28 -12.92 -7.83
C LYS A 50 -2.59 -13.40 -6.41
N ALA A 51 -2.53 -12.51 -5.42
CA ALA A 51 -2.88 -12.79 -4.03
C ALA A 51 -4.41 -12.81 -3.77
N GLY A 52 -5.23 -12.56 -4.79
CA GLY A 52 -6.69 -12.56 -4.67
C GLY A 52 -7.24 -11.44 -3.79
N LEU A 53 -6.54 -10.30 -3.66
CA LEU A 53 -7.01 -9.11 -2.91
C LEU A 53 -7.79 -8.14 -3.81
N VAL A 54 -7.48 -8.15 -5.11
CA VAL A 54 -8.22 -7.42 -6.13
C VAL A 54 -8.57 -8.35 -7.29
N ALA A 55 -9.63 -8.03 -8.00
CA ALA A 55 -9.98 -8.65 -9.26
C ALA A 55 -9.90 -7.61 -10.39
N SER A 56 -9.63 -8.07 -11.61
CA SER A 56 -9.53 -7.21 -12.79
C SER A 56 -10.71 -7.40 -13.73
N GLN A 57 -11.28 -6.31 -14.22
CA GLN A 57 -12.26 -6.29 -15.29
C GLN A 57 -11.61 -5.79 -16.59
N ARG A 58 -11.82 -6.50 -17.70
CA ARG A 58 -11.33 -6.11 -19.03
C ARG A 58 -12.38 -5.30 -19.79
N GLY A 59 -11.95 -4.57 -20.83
CA GLY A 59 -12.81 -3.82 -21.74
C GLY A 59 -12.76 -2.31 -21.52
N ALA A 60 -13.57 -1.56 -22.28
CA ALA A 60 -13.76 -0.12 -22.09
C ALA A 60 -14.41 0.12 -20.71
N GLY A 61 -13.76 0.89 -19.84
CA GLY A 61 -14.15 1.03 -18.43
C GLY A 61 -13.63 -0.09 -17.51
N GLY A 62 -12.72 -0.94 -17.99
CA GLY A 62 -12.04 -1.94 -17.19
C GLY A 62 -11.08 -1.34 -16.15
N GLY A 63 -10.62 -2.19 -15.24
CA GLY A 63 -9.80 -1.77 -14.11
C GLY A 63 -9.78 -2.82 -13.01
N TYR A 64 -9.60 -2.37 -11.77
CA TYR A 64 -9.51 -3.21 -10.59
C TYR A 64 -10.58 -2.85 -9.56
N PHE A 65 -11.03 -3.85 -8.81
CA PHE A 65 -11.92 -3.71 -7.66
C PHE A 65 -11.50 -4.70 -6.57
N LEU A 66 -11.90 -4.48 -5.32
CA LEU A 66 -11.62 -5.43 -4.23
C LEU A 66 -12.34 -6.75 -4.50
N SER A 67 -11.62 -7.87 -4.40
CA SER A 67 -12.20 -9.21 -4.59
C SER A 67 -13.13 -9.62 -3.44
N ARG A 68 -13.01 -8.97 -2.29
CA ARG A 68 -13.75 -9.23 -1.05
C ARG A 68 -13.89 -7.95 -0.21
N PRO A 69 -14.81 -7.89 0.76
CA PRO A 69 -15.03 -6.68 1.57
C PRO A 69 -13.76 -6.21 2.29
N ALA A 70 -13.58 -4.89 2.44
CA ALA A 70 -12.39 -4.30 3.08
C ALA A 70 -12.16 -4.79 4.52
N VAL A 71 -13.23 -5.09 5.26
CA VAL A 71 -13.20 -5.73 6.60
C VAL A 71 -12.54 -7.11 6.61
N SER A 72 -12.47 -7.79 5.47
CA SER A 72 -11.85 -9.12 5.33
C SER A 72 -10.43 -9.09 4.76
N ILE A 73 -9.89 -7.90 4.49
CA ILE A 73 -8.53 -7.71 3.96
C ILE A 73 -7.69 -7.12 5.08
N THR A 74 -6.70 -7.86 5.58
CA THR A 74 -5.84 -7.42 6.69
C THR A 74 -4.52 -6.86 6.18
N LEU A 75 -3.82 -6.09 7.02
CA LEU A 75 -2.46 -5.62 6.70
C LEU A 75 -1.51 -6.80 6.48
N ALA A 76 -1.66 -7.88 7.24
CA ALA A 76 -0.92 -9.13 7.00
C ALA A 76 -1.13 -9.67 5.58
N ASN A 77 -2.36 -9.60 5.03
CA ASN A 77 -2.60 -10.02 3.65
C ASN A 77 -1.85 -9.13 2.63
N VAL A 78 -1.80 -7.82 2.87
CA VAL A 78 -1.10 -6.88 1.97
C VAL A 78 0.40 -7.14 1.98
N ILE A 79 1.00 -7.30 3.17
CA ILE A 79 2.42 -7.65 3.31
C ILE A 79 2.72 -8.96 2.58
N GLN A 80 1.90 -9.99 2.82
CA GLN A 80 2.08 -11.29 2.17
C GLN A 80 1.96 -11.24 0.65
N ALA A 81 1.08 -10.38 0.12
CA ALA A 81 0.92 -10.22 -1.32
C ALA A 81 2.13 -9.56 -2.01
N VAL A 82 2.86 -8.69 -1.29
CA VAL A 82 3.92 -7.84 -1.87
C VAL A 82 5.31 -8.35 -1.54
N GLU A 83 5.54 -8.74 -0.28
CA GLU A 83 6.84 -9.14 0.25
C GLU A 83 6.97 -10.66 0.40
N GLY A 84 5.85 -11.36 0.60
CA GLY A 84 5.84 -12.80 0.89
C GLY A 84 5.61 -13.09 2.38
N PRO A 85 5.91 -14.31 2.83
CA PRO A 85 5.59 -14.77 4.17
C PRO A 85 6.16 -13.86 5.27
N ILE A 86 5.36 -13.62 6.31
CA ILE A 86 5.79 -12.83 7.46
C ILE A 86 6.57 -13.75 8.40
N ALA A 87 7.88 -13.77 8.21
CA ALA A 87 8.83 -14.51 9.02
C ALA A 87 9.91 -13.59 9.58
N LEU A 88 10.06 -13.56 10.91
CA LEU A 88 11.12 -12.79 11.57
C LEU A 88 12.52 -13.38 11.37
N THR A 89 12.60 -14.69 11.16
CA THR A 89 13.83 -15.46 11.00
C THR A 89 13.58 -16.62 10.05
N ALA A 90 14.60 -17.04 9.30
CA ALA A 90 14.51 -18.17 8.35
C ALA A 90 13.99 -19.46 9.00
N CYS A 91 14.33 -19.73 10.28
CA CYS A 91 13.82 -20.92 10.98
C CYS A 91 12.33 -20.89 11.36
N VAL A 92 11.65 -19.76 11.15
CA VAL A 92 10.20 -19.62 11.34
C VAL A 92 9.49 -19.47 10.00
N ASP A 93 10.25 -19.27 8.92
CA ASP A 93 9.70 -19.23 7.58
C ASP A 93 9.27 -20.65 7.17
N THR A 94 8.00 -20.79 6.77
CA THR A 94 7.46 -22.06 6.29
C THR A 94 7.57 -22.18 4.77
N SER A 95 8.14 -21.18 4.08
CA SER A 95 8.30 -21.16 2.62
C SER A 95 9.66 -21.71 2.19
N ASP A 96 9.76 -23.04 2.17
CA ASP A 96 10.80 -23.87 1.52
C ASP A 96 12.29 -23.64 1.87
N GLU A 97 12.71 -22.48 2.38
CA GLU A 97 14.07 -22.18 2.84
C GLU A 97 14.25 -22.64 4.29
N HIS A 98 14.66 -23.90 4.44
CA HIS A 98 14.95 -24.47 5.75
C HIS A 98 16.22 -23.85 6.33
N CYS A 99 16.20 -23.54 7.63
CA CYS A 99 17.38 -23.03 8.32
C CYS A 99 18.43 -24.14 8.44
N ASN A 100 19.59 -23.96 7.78
CA ASN A 100 20.66 -24.97 7.71
C ASN A 100 21.21 -25.47 9.06
N ILE A 101 21.02 -24.70 10.15
CA ILE A 101 21.50 -25.05 11.49
C ILE A 101 20.37 -25.39 12.46
N GLU A 102 19.15 -25.53 11.96
CA GLU A 102 17.95 -25.70 12.77
C GLU A 102 18.08 -26.82 13.81
N SER A 103 18.63 -27.98 13.41
CA SER A 103 18.78 -29.18 14.24
C SER A 103 19.73 -29.02 15.44
N VAL A 104 20.61 -28.02 15.42
CA VAL A 104 21.60 -27.76 16.48
C VAL A 104 21.43 -26.38 17.11
N CYS A 105 20.38 -25.65 16.73
CA CYS A 105 20.18 -24.26 17.13
C CYS A 105 19.53 -24.18 18.52
N PRO A 106 20.20 -23.64 19.55
CA PRO A 106 19.65 -23.55 20.92
C PRO A 106 18.49 -22.54 21.07
N VAL A 107 18.18 -21.80 20.00
CA VAL A 107 17.08 -20.83 19.92
C VAL A 107 15.98 -21.25 18.94
N GLN A 108 16.03 -22.48 18.42
CA GLN A 108 14.96 -23.05 17.59
C GLN A 108 13.61 -22.97 18.34
N GLY A 109 12.57 -22.54 17.63
CA GLY A 109 11.22 -22.36 18.19
C GLY A 109 11.04 -21.19 19.16
N LYS A 110 12.12 -20.58 19.69
CA LYS A 110 12.00 -19.41 20.59
C LYS A 110 11.47 -18.17 19.87
N TRP A 111 11.72 -18.07 18.57
CA TRP A 111 11.19 -16.99 17.72
C TRP A 111 9.71 -17.16 17.35
N ASN A 112 9.13 -18.36 17.48
CA ASN A 112 7.75 -18.64 17.09
C ASN A 112 6.77 -17.71 17.82
N ARG A 113 6.96 -17.52 19.13
CA ARG A 113 6.09 -16.64 19.93
C ARG A 113 6.13 -15.19 19.42
N ALA A 114 7.31 -14.68 19.11
CA ALA A 114 7.45 -13.31 18.58
C ALA A 114 6.82 -13.21 17.17
N ASN A 115 7.06 -14.20 16.32
CA ASN A 115 6.49 -14.22 14.96
C ASN A 115 4.97 -14.31 14.98
N SER A 116 4.40 -15.14 15.86
CA SER A 116 2.96 -15.24 16.06
C SER A 116 2.36 -13.94 16.59
N ALA A 117 3.04 -13.26 17.53
CA ALA A 117 2.57 -11.99 18.05
C ALA A 117 2.54 -10.90 16.96
N VAL A 118 3.58 -10.81 16.13
CA VAL A 118 3.64 -9.86 15.00
C VAL A 118 2.55 -10.20 13.97
N ASN A 119 2.41 -11.47 13.58
CA ASN A 119 1.37 -11.90 12.65
C ASN A 119 -0.04 -11.62 13.17
N ALA A 120 -0.30 -11.87 14.45
CA ALA A 120 -1.60 -11.59 15.07
C ALA A 120 -1.92 -10.08 15.01
N ALA A 121 -0.99 -9.24 15.45
CA ALA A 121 -1.16 -7.78 15.42
C ALA A 121 -1.44 -7.26 13.99
N LEU A 122 -0.71 -7.75 12.99
CA LEU A 122 -0.93 -7.35 11.59
C LEU A 122 -2.23 -7.92 10.99
N SER A 123 -2.75 -9.00 11.56
CA SER A 123 -4.01 -9.62 11.13
C SER A 123 -5.24 -8.96 11.75
N GLU A 124 -5.08 -8.24 12.86
CA GLU A 124 -6.17 -7.49 13.51
C GLU A 124 -6.51 -6.19 12.78
N VAL A 125 -5.52 -5.57 12.11
CA VAL A 125 -5.74 -4.32 11.37
C VAL A 125 -6.28 -4.63 9.97
N THR A 126 -7.50 -4.20 9.71
CA THR A 126 -8.17 -4.37 8.41
C THR A 126 -8.07 -3.14 7.54
N LEU A 127 -8.26 -3.32 6.23
CA LEU A 127 -8.35 -2.22 5.27
C LEU A 127 -9.52 -1.29 5.61
N ALA A 128 -10.60 -1.82 6.19
CA ALA A 128 -11.73 -0.99 6.65
C ALA A 128 -11.31 -0.02 7.77
N ASN A 129 -10.52 -0.47 8.75
CA ASN A 129 -10.01 0.40 9.82
C ASN A 129 -9.20 1.57 9.22
N MET A 130 -8.36 1.28 8.24
CA MET A 130 -7.52 2.28 7.58
C MET A 130 -8.33 3.29 6.75
N VAL A 131 -9.42 2.86 6.12
CA VAL A 131 -10.30 3.76 5.36
C VAL A 131 -11.02 4.74 6.30
N GLU A 132 -11.48 4.26 7.46
CA GLU A 132 -12.16 5.09 8.47
C GLU A 132 -11.21 6.08 9.16
N ASP A 133 -9.97 5.66 9.43
CA ASP A 133 -8.96 6.52 10.05
C ASP A 133 -8.53 7.68 9.14
N VAL A 134 -8.47 7.47 7.81
CA VAL A 134 -8.17 8.54 6.84
C VAL A 134 -9.24 9.63 6.83
N SER A 135 -10.51 9.32 7.16
CA SER A 135 -11.54 10.35 7.36
C SER A 135 -11.33 11.20 8.61
N SER A 136 -10.64 10.68 9.62
CA SER A 136 -10.30 11.41 10.85
C SER A 136 -9.05 12.28 10.71
N PHE A 137 -8.14 11.90 9.80
CA PHE A 137 -6.98 12.68 9.41
C PHE A 137 -7.31 13.50 8.16
N SER A 138 -7.85 14.71 8.33
CA SER A 138 -7.85 15.67 7.22
C SER A 138 -6.40 16.05 6.89
N MET A 139 -5.79 15.32 5.97
CA MET A 139 -4.63 15.84 5.25
C MET A 139 -5.15 16.99 4.39
N SER A 140 -4.97 18.22 4.87
CA SER A 140 -4.90 19.38 3.99
C SER A 140 -3.74 19.11 3.04
N VAL A 141 -4.05 18.68 1.82
CA VAL A 141 -3.07 18.67 0.73
C VAL A 141 -2.53 20.10 0.65
N PRO A 142 -1.22 20.33 0.87
CA PRO A 142 -0.67 21.67 0.70
C PRO A 142 -0.96 22.10 -0.74
N THR A 143 -1.69 23.19 -0.89
CA THR A 143 -1.89 23.85 -2.17
C THR A 143 -0.52 24.01 -2.83
N PRO A 144 -0.35 23.64 -4.10
CA PRO A 144 0.92 23.87 -4.79
C PRO A 144 1.27 25.35 -4.63
N LEU A 145 2.48 25.62 -4.15
CA LEU A 145 3.03 26.97 -4.15
C LEU A 145 3.08 27.41 -5.61
N THR A 146 2.10 28.20 -6.04
CA THR A 146 2.20 28.97 -7.26
C THR A 146 3.35 29.93 -7.05
N GLU A 147 4.46 29.68 -7.75
CA GLU A 147 5.55 30.64 -7.88
C GLU A 147 4.96 31.98 -8.32
N GLY A 148 5.41 33.02 -7.60
CA GLY A 148 4.82 34.33 -7.57
C GLY A 148 4.73 34.97 -8.95
N ASP A 149 3.57 35.56 -9.15
CA ASP A 149 3.27 36.70 -10.01
C ASP A 149 4.30 37.82 -9.75
N ASP A 150 5.40 37.82 -10.51
CA ASP A 150 6.35 38.91 -10.60
C ASP A 150 5.75 40.07 -11.42
N GLY A 151 4.87 40.79 -10.74
CA GLY A 151 4.91 42.25 -10.65
C GLY A 151 5.18 42.98 -11.96
N GLU A 152 4.13 43.11 -12.77
CA GLU A 152 4.01 44.09 -13.85
C GLU A 152 4.17 45.52 -13.29
N MET A 153 5.41 46.02 -13.27
CA MET A 153 5.71 47.40 -12.90
C MET A 153 5.40 48.32 -14.09
N ARG A 154 4.14 48.77 -14.12
CA ARG A 154 3.69 49.96 -14.83
C ARG A 154 4.65 51.14 -14.55
N LYS A 155 5.38 51.57 -15.57
CA LYS A 155 5.85 52.96 -15.69
C LYS A 155 4.86 53.71 -16.56
N SER A 156 3.99 54.49 -15.92
CA SER A 156 3.14 55.49 -16.56
C SER A 156 3.68 56.89 -16.27
N TYR A 157 3.37 57.80 -17.21
CA TYR A 157 3.62 59.26 -17.25
C TYR A 157 5.02 59.66 -17.75
N GLY A 158 5.22 60.42 -18.84
CA GLY A 158 4.33 61.18 -19.73
C GLY A 158 4.82 62.64 -19.86
N CYS A 159 4.97 63.13 -21.11
CA CYS A 159 5.20 64.53 -21.56
C CYS A 159 6.56 65.18 -21.24
N ASP A 160 7.44 65.34 -22.24
CA ASP A 160 7.61 66.49 -23.17
C ASP A 160 8.57 66.08 -24.31
#